data_AF-A0A916NC05-F1
#
_entry.id   AF-A0A916NC05-F1
#
_cell.length_a   1.000
_cell.length_b   1.000
_cell.length_c   1.000
_cell.angle_alpha   90.00
_cell.angle_beta   90.00
_cell.angle_gamma   90.00
#
_symmetry.space_group_name_H-M   'P 1'
#
loop_
_entity.id
_entity.type
_entity.pdbx_description
1 polymer ?
#
loop_
_entity_poly.entity_id
_entity_poly.type
_entity_poly.pdbx_seq_one_letter_code
_entity_poly.pdbx_strand_id
1 'polypeptide(L)'
;MSSYEYTRAWFDFAFENTDMVSGNHTGVYLWNVELNNRLGWVKKFASPASQAMMANGIKSYNTYKKVLSDLVEWGFIEMVQESKNQYTACIVALSNFDKALDKALDKALTTHCTTQSESTVQSIDSIIKPINQQTNKPINIEFQVFWDLYGKKDDKVKCQKKWNSLTDSERELIIDDIPKYRTTITEIKYQKNPLTYLNGKCWLDERNFGLPEAKVYPIQPRRKYLNDPSP
;
A
#
# COMPACT_ATOMS: atom_id res chain seq x y z
N MET A 1 14.56 18.13 -26.84
CA MET A 1 14.25 16.86 -26.19
C MET A 1 12.74 16.77 -26.04
N SER A 2 12.14 15.65 -26.42
CA SER A 2 10.72 15.38 -26.34
C SER A 2 10.34 14.89 -24.95
N SER A 3 9.09 15.10 -24.53
CA SER A 3 8.55 14.56 -23.26
C SER A 3 8.70 13.04 -23.17
N TYR A 4 8.67 12.34 -24.30
CA TYR A 4 8.88 10.90 -24.36
C TYR A 4 10.29 10.48 -23.95
N GLU A 5 11.32 11.26 -24.30
CA GLU A 5 12.72 10.94 -23.98
C GLU A 5 12.95 11.03 -22.47
N TYR A 6 12.43 12.08 -21.82
CA TYR A 6 12.45 12.24 -20.37
C TYR A 6 11.69 11.14 -19.64
N THR A 7 10.54 10.74 -20.17
CA THR A 7 9.70 9.69 -19.58
C THR A 7 10.38 8.33 -19.68
N ARG A 8 11.02 8.05 -20.83
CA ARG A 8 11.78 6.81 -21.05
C ARG A 8 12.91 6.70 -20.03
N ALA A 9 13.82 7.69 -20.02
CA ALA A 9 14.94 7.72 -19.09
C ALA A 9 14.51 7.56 -17.63
N TRP A 10 13.37 8.15 -17.24
CA TRP A 10 12.80 7.96 -15.91
C TRP A 10 12.36 6.53 -15.63
N PHE A 11 11.61 5.91 -16.53
CA PHE A 11 11.11 4.55 -16.30
C PHE A 11 12.20 3.49 -16.38
N ASP A 12 13.26 3.72 -17.17
CA ASP A 12 14.42 2.84 -17.15
C ASP A 12 15.15 2.92 -15.80
N PHE A 13 15.40 4.14 -15.30
CA PHE A 13 15.95 4.32 -13.95
C PHE A 13 15.04 3.71 -12.88
N ALA A 14 13.73 3.94 -12.95
CA ALA A 14 12.78 3.41 -11.97
C ALA A 14 12.70 1.89 -11.99
N PHE A 15 12.85 1.26 -13.16
CA PHE A 15 12.87 -0.19 -13.30
C PHE A 15 14.13 -0.80 -12.69
N GLU A 16 15.27 -0.14 -12.81
CA GLU A 16 16.53 -0.57 -12.17
C GLU A 16 16.55 -0.31 -10.66
N ASN A 17 15.79 0.67 -10.18
CA ASN A 17 15.85 1.18 -8.79
C ASN A 17 14.49 1.08 -8.08
N THR A 18 13.86 -0.10 -8.14
CA THR A 18 12.50 -0.34 -7.60
C THR A 18 12.35 -0.17 -6.09
N ASP A 19 13.44 -0.25 -5.33
CA ASP A 19 13.49 -0.08 -3.88
C ASP A 19 13.51 1.39 -3.44
N MET A 20 14.10 2.26 -4.27
CA MET A 20 14.21 3.70 -4.00
C MET A 20 13.03 4.49 -4.59
N VAL A 21 12.50 4.07 -5.74
CA VAL A 21 11.47 4.82 -6.45
C VAL A 21 10.08 4.49 -5.93
N SER A 22 9.32 5.55 -5.65
CA SER A 22 7.89 5.47 -5.30
C SER A 22 7.04 6.17 -6.34
N GLY A 23 5.74 5.84 -6.39
CA GLY A 23 4.81 6.46 -7.35
C GLY A 23 4.74 8.00 -7.25
N ASN A 24 5.03 8.56 -6.07
CA ASN A 24 5.08 10.02 -5.91
C ASN A 24 6.25 10.64 -6.67
N HIS A 25 7.41 9.97 -6.75
CA HIS A 25 8.54 10.46 -7.54
C HIS A 25 8.19 10.54 -9.02
N THR A 26 7.59 9.46 -9.53
CA THR A 26 7.09 9.41 -10.92
C THR A 26 6.12 10.56 -11.19
N GLY A 27 5.13 10.74 -10.31
CA GLY A 27 4.15 11.80 -10.47
C GLY A 27 4.76 13.20 -10.46
N VAL A 28 5.61 13.51 -9.48
CA VAL A 28 6.25 14.84 -9.36
C VAL A 28 7.18 15.10 -10.54
N TYR A 29 7.97 14.12 -10.97
CA TYR A 29 8.85 14.27 -12.12
C TYR A 29 8.07 14.51 -13.40
N LEU A 30 7.10 13.64 -13.72
CA LEU A 30 6.29 13.77 -14.94
C LEU A 30 5.47 15.06 -14.95
N TRP A 31 5.01 15.54 -13.79
CA TRP A 31 4.39 16.86 -13.69
C TRP A 31 5.34 17.99 -14.09
N ASN A 32 6.61 17.95 -13.67
CA ASN A 32 7.60 18.95 -14.08
C ASN A 32 7.93 18.86 -15.57
N VAL A 33 7.97 17.66 -16.14
CA VAL A 33 8.12 17.45 -17.59
C VAL A 33 6.94 18.06 -18.35
N GLU A 34 5.71 17.79 -17.92
CA GLU A 34 4.49 18.35 -18.51
C GLU A 34 4.41 19.88 -18.35
N LEU A 35 4.81 20.40 -17.19
CA LEU A 35 4.86 21.85 -16.96
C LEU A 35 5.84 22.52 -17.93
N ASN A 36 7.03 21.95 -18.12
CA ASN A 36 7.99 22.50 -19.07
C ASN A 36 7.50 22.36 -20.53
N ASN A 37 6.82 21.27 -20.86
CA ASN A 37 6.17 21.08 -22.15
C ASN A 37 5.16 22.20 -22.44
N ARG A 38 4.32 22.57 -21.46
CA ARG A 38 3.39 23.71 -21.57
C ARG A 38 4.07 25.07 -21.70
N LEU A 39 5.26 25.21 -21.13
CA LEU A 39 6.08 26.42 -21.20
C LEU A 39 6.95 26.50 -22.46
N GLY A 40 6.87 25.51 -23.35
CA GLY A 40 7.63 25.49 -24.60
C GLY A 40 9.10 25.11 -24.44
N TRP A 41 9.41 24.20 -23.49
CA TRP A 41 10.76 23.64 -23.29
C TRP A 41 11.81 24.71 -22.95
N VAL A 42 11.50 25.54 -21.97
CA VAL A 42 12.43 26.54 -21.45
C VAL A 42 13.55 25.89 -20.64
N LYS A 43 14.73 26.53 -20.64
CA LYS A 43 15.90 26.04 -19.90
C LYS A 43 15.68 25.98 -18.39
N LYS A 44 14.92 26.94 -17.86
CA LYS A 44 14.56 27.02 -16.43
C LYS A 44 13.14 27.51 -16.31
N PHE A 45 12.40 26.98 -15.35
CA PHE A 45 11.02 27.34 -15.10
C PHE A 45 10.71 27.35 -13.61
N ALA A 46 9.67 28.10 -13.25
CA ALA A 46 9.13 28.06 -11.92
C ALA A 46 8.35 26.75 -11.73
N SER A 47 8.65 26.01 -10.65
CA SER A 47 7.89 24.83 -10.23
C SER A 47 7.15 25.13 -8.93
N PRO A 48 5.87 25.55 -8.99
CA PRO A 48 5.10 25.83 -7.79
C PRO A 48 4.76 24.53 -7.05
N ALA A 49 5.22 24.42 -5.80
CA ALA A 49 4.97 23.26 -4.95
C ALA A 49 3.48 22.94 -4.80
N SER A 50 2.64 23.96 -4.66
CA SER A 50 1.17 23.81 -4.54
C SER A 50 0.56 23.13 -5.76
N GLN A 51 0.97 23.51 -6.96
CA GLN A 51 0.48 22.91 -8.22
C GLN A 51 0.96 21.47 -8.35
N ALA A 52 2.24 21.20 -8.09
CA ALA A 52 2.79 19.85 -8.14
C ALA A 52 2.12 18.91 -7.12
N MET A 53 1.87 19.40 -5.91
CA MET A 53 1.17 18.67 -4.86
C MET A 53 -0.28 18.37 -5.24
N MET A 54 -1.02 19.36 -5.76
CA MET A 54 -2.39 19.17 -6.23
C MET A 54 -2.49 18.18 -7.39
N ALA A 55 -1.61 18.32 -8.39
CA ALA A 55 -1.59 17.45 -9.58
C ALA A 55 -1.34 15.98 -9.21
N ASN A 56 -0.56 15.73 -8.16
CA ASN A 56 -0.15 14.40 -7.73
C ASN A 56 -0.90 13.88 -6.48
N GLY A 57 -1.87 14.63 -5.96
CA GLY A 57 -2.61 14.25 -4.75
C GLY A 57 -1.77 14.21 -3.46
N ILE A 58 -0.63 14.92 -3.42
CA ILE A 58 0.24 14.98 -2.24
C ILE A 58 -0.30 16.02 -1.27
N LYS A 59 -0.66 15.59 -0.05
CA LYS A 59 -1.24 16.48 0.98
C LYS A 59 -0.17 17.17 1.84
N SER A 60 1.01 16.58 1.98
CA SER A 60 2.06 17.05 2.87
C SER A 60 3.20 17.70 2.10
N TYR A 61 3.54 18.94 2.47
CA TYR A 61 4.68 19.65 1.89
C TYR A 61 6.00 18.92 2.17
N ASN A 62 6.16 18.32 3.35
CA ASN A 62 7.37 17.56 3.69
C ASN A 62 7.56 16.34 2.77
N THR A 63 6.47 15.68 2.40
CA THR A 63 6.51 14.57 1.44
C THR A 63 6.94 15.06 0.06
N TYR A 64 6.34 16.14 -0.44
CA TYR A 64 6.75 16.76 -1.71
C TYR A 64 8.22 17.19 -1.68
N LYS A 65 8.65 17.86 -0.61
CA LYS A 65 10.03 18.33 -0.45
C LYS A 65 11.03 17.19 -0.49
N LYS A 66 10.74 16.09 0.20
CA LYS A 66 11.58 14.88 0.16
C LYS A 66 11.68 14.35 -1.27
N VAL A 67 10.53 14.11 -1.91
CA VAL A 67 10.47 13.61 -3.29
C VAL A 67 11.24 14.51 -4.27
N LEU A 68 11.06 15.83 -4.17
CA LEU A 68 11.80 16.77 -5.01
C LEU A 68 13.31 16.72 -4.74
N SER A 69 13.71 16.59 -3.47
CA SER A 69 15.12 16.49 -3.10
C SER A 69 15.75 15.22 -3.67
N ASP A 70 15.04 14.09 -3.58
CA ASP A 70 15.47 12.80 -4.13
C ASP A 70 15.63 12.91 -5.68
N LEU A 71 14.69 13.56 -6.37
CA LEU A 71 14.79 13.82 -7.83
C LEU A 71 15.97 14.72 -8.21
N VAL A 72 16.33 15.66 -7.33
CA VAL A 72 17.50 16.52 -7.53
C VAL A 72 18.79 15.75 -7.29
N GLU A 73 18.83 14.93 -6.24
CA GLU A 73 19.98 14.08 -5.92
C GLU A 73 20.26 13.07 -7.03
N TRP A 74 19.21 12.47 -7.60
CA TRP A 74 19.36 11.58 -8.74
C TRP A 74 19.79 12.31 -10.00
N GLY A 75 19.63 13.63 -10.07
CA GLY A 75 20.05 14.46 -11.21
C GLY A 75 19.01 14.53 -12.32
N PHE A 76 17.74 14.21 -12.05
CA PHE A 76 16.64 14.38 -13.01
C PHE A 76 16.15 15.83 -13.06
N ILE A 77 16.27 16.54 -11.94
CA ILE A 77 15.90 17.94 -11.80
C ILE A 77 17.11 18.70 -11.26
N GLU A 78 17.45 19.83 -11.88
CA GLU A 78 18.45 20.74 -11.34
C GLU A 78 17.77 21.88 -10.57
N MET A 79 18.26 22.17 -9.37
CA MET A 79 17.76 23.26 -8.54
C MET A 79 18.54 24.55 -8.80
N VAL A 80 17.94 25.47 -9.54
CA VAL A 80 18.56 26.75 -9.91
C VAL A 80 18.37 27.79 -8.81
N GLN A 81 17.18 27.81 -8.19
CA GLN A 81 16.87 28.73 -7.11
C GLN A 81 15.88 28.11 -6.13
N GLU A 82 16.23 28.11 -4.85
CA GLU A 82 15.32 27.69 -3.78
C GLU A 82 14.20 28.71 -3.56
N SER A 83 13.04 28.21 -3.11
CA SER A 83 11.92 29.05 -2.71
C SER A 83 12.29 29.85 -1.46
N LYS A 84 12.19 31.18 -1.52
CA LYS A 84 12.43 32.04 -0.34
C LYS A 84 11.41 31.85 0.77
N ASN A 85 10.18 31.50 0.40
CA ASN A 85 9.05 31.28 1.31
C ASN A 85 7.98 30.41 0.62
N GLN A 86 6.93 30.04 1.35
CA GLN A 86 5.83 29.18 0.87
C GLN A 86 4.99 29.77 -0.28
N TYR A 87 5.14 31.07 -0.56
CA TYR A 87 4.40 31.77 -1.62
C TYR A 87 5.21 31.90 -2.91
N THR A 88 6.51 31.60 -2.87
CA THR A 88 7.42 31.75 -3.99
C THR A 88 7.77 30.37 -4.53
N ALA A 89 7.57 30.15 -5.83
CA ALA A 89 7.99 28.90 -6.47
C ALA A 89 9.52 28.78 -6.50
N CYS A 90 10.04 27.54 -6.42
CA CYS A 90 11.44 27.29 -6.75
C CYS A 90 11.64 27.38 -8.27
N ILE A 91 12.86 27.68 -8.70
CA ILE A 91 13.23 27.68 -10.12
C ILE A 91 14.06 26.42 -10.36
N VAL A 92 13.60 25.63 -11.33
CA VAL A 92 14.18 24.32 -11.64
C VAL A 92 14.50 24.23 -13.13
N ALA A 93 15.41 23.33 -13.47
CA ALA A 93 15.66 22.91 -14.84
C ALA A 93 15.51 21.39 -14.95
N LEU A 94 15.07 20.90 -16.11
CA LEU A 94 15.12 19.47 -16.40
C LEU A 94 16.53 19.14 -16.88
N SER A 95 17.11 18.09 -16.31
CA SER A 95 18.46 17.65 -16.68
C SER A 95 18.41 16.54 -17.72
N ASN A 96 19.39 16.52 -18.61
CA ASN A 96 19.55 15.41 -19.55
C ASN A 96 20.21 14.24 -18.81
N PHE A 97 19.46 13.15 -18.65
CA PHE A 97 19.98 11.93 -18.05
C PHE A 97 20.73 11.12 -19.11
N ASP A 98 22.04 11.38 -19.27
CA ASP A 98 22.90 10.72 -20.28
C ASP A 98 23.37 9.32 -19.86
N LYS A 99 22.75 8.67 -18.87
CA LYS A 99 23.09 7.26 -18.57
C LYS A 99 22.75 6.44 -19.81
N ALA A 100 23.79 5.88 -20.44
CA ALA A 100 23.67 5.00 -21.60
C ALA A 100 22.68 3.89 -21.27
N LEU A 101 21.50 3.99 -21.86
CA LEU A 101 20.39 3.13 -21.55
C LEU A 101 20.62 1.76 -22.19
N ASP A 102 20.97 0.76 -21.39
CA ASP A 102 21.01 -0.61 -21.89
C ASP A 102 19.60 -1.02 -22.29
N LYS A 103 19.47 -1.67 -23.46
CA LYS A 103 18.20 -2.14 -24.06
C LYS A 103 17.46 -3.20 -23.22
N ALA A 104 17.76 -3.30 -21.93
CA ALA A 104 17.24 -4.31 -21.00
C ALA A 104 15.74 -4.18 -20.80
N LEU A 105 15.19 -2.96 -20.63
CA LEU A 105 13.75 -2.75 -20.45
C LEU A 105 12.95 -3.16 -21.70
N ASP A 106 13.39 -2.70 -22.88
CA ASP A 106 12.75 -3.05 -24.15
C ASP A 106 12.76 -4.58 -24.41
N LYS A 107 13.85 -5.28 -24.03
CA LYS A 107 13.97 -6.74 -24.14
C LYS A 107 13.06 -7.50 -23.16
N ALA A 108 12.89 -6.98 -21.94
CA ALA A 108 11.99 -7.56 -20.95
C ALA A 108 10.51 -7.41 -21.37
N LEU A 109 10.11 -6.23 -21.87
CA LEU A 109 8.75 -5.95 -22.32
C LEU A 109 8.35 -6.76 -23.57
N THR A 110 9.27 -6.91 -24.52
CA THR A 110 9.02 -7.68 -25.76
C THR A 110 8.78 -9.17 -25.48
N THR A 111 9.50 -9.77 -24.53
CA THR A 111 9.36 -11.19 -24.16
C THR A 111 7.96 -11.54 -23.62
N HIS A 112 7.30 -10.61 -22.92
CA HIS A 112 5.94 -10.82 -22.39
C HIS A 112 4.84 -10.55 -23.44
N CYS A 113 5.09 -9.65 -24.40
CA CYS A 113 4.10 -9.25 -25.40
C CYS A 113 3.96 -10.30 -26.54
N THR A 114 5.05 -10.96 -26.94
CA THR A 114 5.05 -11.93 -28.04
C THR A 114 4.29 -13.22 -27.73
N THR A 115 4.20 -13.61 -26.46
CA THR A 115 3.40 -14.78 -26.03
C THR A 115 1.89 -14.61 -26.19
N GLN A 116 1.38 -13.39 -26.44
CA GLN A 116 -0.05 -13.14 -26.71
C GLN A 116 -0.37 -12.93 -28.21
N SER A 117 0.62 -12.69 -29.07
CA SER A 117 0.39 -12.32 -30.48
C SER A 117 0.52 -13.47 -31.50
N GLU A 118 0.95 -14.67 -31.09
CA GLU A 118 1.17 -15.79 -32.02
C GLU A 118 -0.09 -16.57 -32.42
N SER A 119 -1.28 -16.23 -31.90
CA SER A 119 -2.54 -16.88 -32.29
C SER A 119 -3.41 -16.02 -33.21
N THR A 120 -2.95 -15.70 -34.43
CA THR A 120 -3.85 -15.21 -35.47
C THR A 120 -3.38 -15.58 -36.87
N VAL A 121 -3.48 -16.87 -37.21
CA VAL A 121 -3.72 -17.29 -38.59
C VAL A 121 -4.87 -18.30 -38.57
N GLN A 122 -6.02 -17.85 -39.07
CA GLN A 122 -7.19 -18.62 -39.54
C GLN A 122 -7.98 -19.48 -38.52
N SER A 123 -9.18 -19.03 -38.16
CA SER A 123 -10.44 -19.57 -38.73
C SER A 123 -11.63 -18.73 -38.24
N ILE A 124 -12.65 -18.64 -39.10
CA ILE A 124 -13.90 -17.97 -38.85
C ILE A 124 -14.74 -18.94 -38.02
N ASP A 125 -14.63 -18.91 -36.70
CA ASP A 125 -15.51 -19.69 -35.82
C ASP A 125 -16.16 -18.79 -34.77
N SER A 126 -17.47 -18.97 -34.64
CA SER A 126 -18.43 -18.16 -33.89
C SER A 126 -17.93 -17.68 -32.53
N ILE A 127 -18.18 -16.40 -32.25
CA ILE A 127 -17.89 -15.71 -30.99
C ILE A 127 -18.57 -16.44 -29.83
N ILE A 128 -17.84 -17.33 -29.16
CA ILE A 128 -18.12 -17.73 -27.79
C ILE A 128 -17.23 -16.85 -26.92
N LYS A 129 -17.82 -15.87 -26.23
CA LYS A 129 -17.12 -15.05 -25.23
C LYS A 129 -16.45 -16.00 -24.22
N PRO A 130 -15.12 -15.96 -24.04
CA PRO A 130 -14.50 -16.73 -22.98
C PRO A 130 -14.87 -16.10 -21.63
N ILE A 131 -15.59 -16.87 -20.80
CA ILE A 131 -15.70 -16.63 -19.37
C ILE A 131 -14.28 -16.65 -18.82
N ASN A 132 -13.87 -15.55 -18.18
CA ASN A 132 -12.64 -15.48 -17.39
C ASN A 132 -12.64 -16.64 -16.38
N GLN A 133 -11.84 -17.67 -16.66
CA GLN A 133 -11.56 -18.69 -15.67
C GLN A 133 -10.65 -18.06 -14.62
N GLN A 134 -11.25 -17.65 -13.51
CA GLN A 134 -10.52 -17.47 -12.26
C GLN A 134 -9.69 -18.74 -12.04
N THR A 135 -8.38 -18.57 -11.90
CA THR A 135 -7.46 -19.64 -11.52
C THR A 135 -7.89 -20.17 -10.15
N ASN A 136 -8.73 -21.19 -10.14
CA ASN A 136 -9.11 -21.95 -8.96
C ASN A 136 -7.88 -22.77 -8.54
N LYS A 137 -6.94 -22.13 -7.84
CA LYS A 137 -6.02 -22.87 -6.98
C LYS A 137 -6.90 -23.61 -5.95
N PRO A 138 -6.70 -24.93 -5.74
CA PRO A 138 -7.45 -25.64 -4.73
C PRO A 138 -7.18 -24.97 -3.38
N ILE A 139 -8.26 -24.51 -2.73
CA ILE A 139 -8.19 -23.92 -1.40
C ILE A 139 -7.82 -25.03 -0.43
N ASN A 140 -6.71 -24.91 0.30
CA ASN A 140 -6.29 -25.92 1.28
C ASN A 140 -7.27 -25.99 2.48
N ILE A 141 -7.84 -24.84 2.89
CA ILE A 141 -8.76 -24.75 4.02
C ILE A 141 -10.00 -23.95 3.65
N GLU A 142 -11.15 -24.62 3.61
CA GLU A 142 -12.43 -24.00 3.27
C GLU A 142 -12.82 -22.90 4.27
N PHE A 143 -13.42 -21.82 3.75
CA PHE A 143 -13.94 -20.72 4.57
C PHE A 143 -14.91 -21.19 5.66
N GLN A 144 -15.67 -22.24 5.41
CA GLN A 144 -16.65 -22.76 6.35
C GLN A 144 -16.01 -23.26 7.66
N VAL A 145 -14.82 -23.87 7.57
CA VAL A 145 -14.05 -24.33 8.74
C VAL A 145 -13.68 -23.14 9.63
N PHE A 146 -13.10 -22.09 9.04
CA PHE A 146 -12.84 -20.82 9.74
C PHE A 146 -14.12 -20.23 10.35
N TRP A 147 -15.19 -20.18 9.55
CA TRP A 147 -16.43 -19.52 9.92
C TRP A 147 -17.06 -20.16 11.16
N ASP A 148 -17.02 -21.48 11.25
CA ASP A 148 -17.59 -22.24 12.37
C ASP A 148 -16.70 -22.22 13.61
N LEU A 149 -15.37 -22.28 13.43
CA LEU A 149 -14.42 -22.13 14.53
C LEU A 149 -14.50 -20.74 15.18
N TYR A 150 -14.67 -19.68 14.39
CA TYR A 150 -14.72 -18.31 14.90
C TYR A 150 -15.98 -18.05 15.76
N GLY A 151 -17.13 -18.62 15.41
CA GLY A 151 -18.36 -18.53 16.21
C GLY A 151 -19.12 -17.19 16.17
N LYS A 152 -18.49 -16.07 15.80
CA LYS A 152 -19.17 -14.77 15.59
C LYS A 152 -19.54 -14.57 14.12
N LYS A 153 -20.84 -14.52 13.84
CA LYS A 153 -21.40 -14.54 12.49
C LYS A 153 -21.74 -13.13 11.99
N ASP A 154 -20.72 -12.36 11.63
CA ASP A 154 -20.87 -10.97 11.19
C ASP A 154 -20.13 -10.71 9.86
N ASP A 155 -20.70 -9.90 8.96
CA ASP A 155 -20.12 -9.54 7.65
C ASP A 155 -19.63 -10.73 6.77
N LYS A 156 -20.39 -11.84 6.70
CA LYS A 156 -20.01 -13.10 6.00
C LYS A 156 -19.42 -12.89 4.60
N VAL A 157 -20.07 -12.08 3.77
CA VAL A 157 -19.65 -11.84 2.36
C VAL A 157 -18.29 -11.17 2.28
N LYS A 158 -18.02 -10.17 3.15
CA LYS A 158 -16.73 -9.47 3.19
C LYS A 158 -15.64 -10.39 3.73
N CYS A 159 -15.96 -11.18 4.75
CA CYS A 159 -15.04 -12.16 5.33
C CYS A 159 -14.63 -13.23 4.32
N GLN A 160 -15.58 -13.76 3.54
CA GLN A 160 -15.29 -14.78 2.53
C GLN A 160 -14.39 -14.24 1.42
N LYS A 161 -14.64 -13.01 0.93
CA LYS A 161 -13.76 -12.35 -0.04
C LYS A 161 -12.34 -12.20 0.51
N LYS A 162 -12.21 -11.77 1.77
CA LYS A 162 -10.91 -11.63 2.43
C LYS A 162 -10.22 -12.98 2.61
N TRP A 163 -10.94 -14.02 3.04
CA TRP A 163 -10.41 -15.37 3.20
C TRP A 163 -9.87 -15.97 1.90
N ASN A 164 -10.59 -15.76 0.80
CA ASN A 164 -10.18 -16.23 -0.53
C ASN A 164 -8.90 -15.52 -1.02
N SER A 165 -8.62 -14.29 -0.54
CA SER A 165 -7.39 -13.56 -0.87
C SER A 165 -6.17 -13.94 -0.02
N LEU A 166 -6.34 -14.70 1.07
CA LEU A 166 -5.22 -15.12 1.92
C LEU A 166 -4.44 -16.28 1.30
N THR A 167 -3.16 -16.38 1.67
CA THR A 167 -2.31 -17.52 1.32
C THR A 167 -2.64 -18.75 2.17
N ASP A 168 -2.29 -19.95 1.72
CA ASP A 168 -2.56 -21.18 2.47
C ASP A 168 -1.84 -21.21 3.83
N SER A 169 -0.60 -20.72 3.90
CA SER A 169 0.15 -20.58 5.16
C SER A 169 -0.53 -19.62 6.15
N GLU A 170 -1.12 -18.52 5.66
CA GLU A 170 -1.89 -17.61 6.53
C GLU A 170 -3.16 -18.28 7.06
N ARG A 171 -3.84 -19.09 6.24
CA ARG A 171 -5.03 -19.83 6.66
C ARG A 171 -4.71 -20.83 7.77
N GLU A 172 -3.62 -21.57 7.65
CA GLU A 172 -3.15 -22.53 8.67
C GLU A 172 -2.89 -21.83 10.01
N LEU A 173 -2.15 -20.72 10.00
CA LEU A 173 -1.88 -19.93 11.20
C LEU A 173 -3.16 -19.41 11.86
N ILE A 174 -4.14 -18.98 11.06
CA ILE A 174 -5.42 -18.51 11.58
C ILE A 174 -6.19 -19.64 12.25
N ILE A 175 -6.24 -20.83 11.66
CA ILE A 175 -6.96 -21.97 12.23
C ILE A 175 -6.32 -22.43 13.54
N ASP A 176 -4.99 -22.43 13.65
CA ASP A 176 -4.27 -22.75 14.89
C ASP A 176 -4.46 -21.68 15.98
N ASP A 177 -4.57 -20.41 15.58
CA ASP A 177 -4.70 -19.29 16.53
C ASP A 177 -6.12 -19.13 17.10
N ILE A 178 -7.18 -19.41 16.32
CA ILE A 178 -8.58 -19.18 16.76
C ILE A 178 -8.92 -19.86 18.09
N PRO A 179 -8.58 -21.14 18.34
CA PRO A 179 -8.82 -21.77 19.63
C PRO A 179 -8.14 -21.01 20.77
N LYS A 180 -6.88 -20.62 20.59
CA LYS A 180 -6.10 -19.84 21.56
C LYS A 180 -6.77 -18.49 21.81
N TYR A 181 -7.16 -17.79 20.74
CA TYR A 181 -7.89 -16.53 20.80
C TYR A 181 -9.17 -16.64 21.63
N ARG A 182 -9.98 -17.67 21.38
CA ARG A 182 -11.26 -17.85 22.09
C ARG A 182 -11.08 -18.10 23.58
N THR A 183 -10.00 -18.76 24.01
CA THR A 183 -9.72 -18.95 25.45
C THR A 183 -9.38 -17.65 26.17
N THR A 184 -8.86 -16.64 25.46
CA THR A 184 -8.54 -15.33 26.06
C THR A 184 -9.75 -14.42 26.28
N ILE A 185 -10.88 -14.73 25.63
CA ILE A 185 -12.08 -13.88 25.67
C ILE A 185 -13.01 -14.38 26.77
N THR A 186 -13.24 -13.55 27.79
CA THR A 186 -14.17 -13.85 28.90
C THR A 186 -15.64 -13.56 28.56
N GLU A 187 -15.92 -12.63 27.64
CA GLU A 187 -17.27 -12.33 27.17
C GLU A 187 -17.34 -12.15 25.65
N ILE A 188 -18.36 -12.73 25.01
CA ILE A 188 -18.56 -12.72 23.55
C ILE A 188 -18.61 -11.30 22.98
N LYS A 189 -19.08 -10.31 23.75
CA LYS A 189 -19.15 -8.91 23.31
C LYS A 189 -17.77 -8.30 23.01
N TYR A 190 -16.71 -8.79 23.67
CA TYR A 190 -15.32 -8.35 23.45
C TYR A 190 -14.61 -9.13 22.33
N GLN A 191 -15.25 -10.16 21.76
CA GLN A 191 -14.72 -10.85 20.60
C GLN A 191 -14.72 -9.89 19.40
N LYS A 192 -13.52 -9.62 18.85
CA LYS A 192 -13.37 -8.83 17.61
C LYS A 192 -14.28 -9.37 16.49
N ASN A 193 -14.76 -8.50 15.61
CA ASN A 193 -15.46 -8.94 14.40
C ASN A 193 -14.47 -9.76 13.53
N PRO A 194 -14.91 -10.88 12.90
CA PRO A 194 -14.04 -11.71 12.05
C PRO A 194 -13.32 -10.92 10.96
N LEU A 195 -13.97 -9.93 10.35
CA LEU A 195 -13.35 -9.07 9.34
C LEU A 195 -12.21 -8.22 9.90
N THR A 196 -12.40 -7.66 11.10
CA THR A 196 -11.37 -6.88 11.79
C THR A 196 -10.17 -7.76 12.17
N TYR A 197 -10.45 -8.98 12.65
CA TYR A 197 -9.42 -9.96 12.97
C TYR A 197 -8.59 -10.34 11.73
N LEU A 198 -9.25 -10.58 10.58
CA LEU A 198 -8.59 -10.90 9.32
C LEU A 198 -7.80 -9.72 8.74
N ASN A 199 -8.33 -8.49 8.81
CA ASN A 199 -7.67 -7.30 8.27
C ASN A 199 -6.48 -6.85 9.13
N GLY A 200 -6.59 -6.96 10.45
CA GLY A 200 -5.54 -6.57 11.39
C GLY A 200 -4.43 -7.61 11.57
N LYS A 201 -4.49 -8.74 10.86
CA LYS A 201 -3.59 -9.88 11.03
C LYS A 201 -3.38 -10.30 12.49
N CYS A 202 -4.47 -10.29 13.27
CA CYS A 202 -4.40 -10.45 14.73
C CYS A 202 -3.85 -11.81 15.21
N TRP A 203 -3.73 -12.81 14.33
CA TRP A 203 -3.04 -14.08 14.63
C TRP A 203 -1.51 -13.92 14.78
N LEU A 204 -0.94 -12.79 14.38
CA LEU A 204 0.47 -12.45 14.56
C LEU A 204 0.74 -11.63 15.84
N ASP A 205 -0.30 -11.18 16.55
CA ASP A 205 -0.14 -10.39 17.76
C ASP A 205 0.46 -11.25 18.89
N GLU A 206 1.48 -10.75 19.58
CA GLU A 206 2.05 -11.39 20.77
C GLU A 206 0.99 -11.47 21.88
N ARG A 207 0.42 -12.65 22.11
CA ARG A 207 -0.50 -12.89 23.22
C ARG A 207 0.30 -13.45 24.39
N ASN A 208 0.51 -12.61 25.40
CA ASN A 208 0.97 -13.07 26.70
C ASN A 208 -0.09 -14.02 27.27
N PHE A 209 0.16 -15.32 27.18
CA PHE A 209 -0.60 -16.36 27.87
C PHE A 209 -0.28 -16.29 29.37
N GLY A 210 -0.80 -15.27 30.03
CA GLY A 210 -0.85 -15.25 31.49
C GLY A 210 -1.78 -16.37 31.94
N LEU A 211 -1.22 -17.41 32.57
CA LEU A 211 -1.98 -18.20 33.54
C LEU A 211 -2.73 -17.21 34.44
N PRO A 212 -4.03 -17.41 34.73
CA PRO A 212 -4.75 -16.47 35.54
C PRO A 212 -4.15 -16.51 36.95
N GLU A 213 -3.29 -15.55 37.28
CA GLU A 213 -3.04 -15.22 38.67
C GLU A 213 -4.39 -14.84 39.24
N ALA A 214 -4.89 -15.67 40.15
CA ALA A 214 -6.07 -15.39 40.93
C ALA A 214 -5.91 -13.98 41.48
N LYS A 215 -6.80 -13.06 41.06
CA LYS A 215 -6.86 -11.73 41.64
C LYS A 215 -7.22 -11.89 43.11
N VAL A 216 -6.21 -11.99 43.97
CA VAL A 216 -6.35 -11.75 45.40
C VAL A 216 -6.64 -10.27 45.52
N TYR A 217 -7.93 -9.91 45.55
CA TYR A 217 -8.32 -8.56 45.89
C TYR A 217 -7.96 -8.34 47.36
N PRO A 218 -7.14 -7.31 47.69
CA PRO A 218 -6.88 -6.99 49.08
C PRO A 218 -8.21 -6.69 49.78
N ILE A 219 -8.46 -7.38 50.89
CA ILE A 219 -9.62 -7.16 51.75
C ILE A 219 -9.52 -5.71 52.22
N GLN A 220 -10.34 -4.81 51.67
CA GLN A 220 -10.42 -3.44 52.13
C GLN A 220 -10.86 -3.45 53.60
N PRO A 221 -10.15 -2.77 54.53
CA PRO A 221 -10.57 -2.72 55.91
C PRO A 221 -11.97 -2.10 55.99
N ARG A 222 -12.89 -2.85 56.59
CA ARG A 222 -14.27 -2.45 56.84
C ARG A 222 -14.27 -1.05 57.47
N ARG A 223 -14.77 -0.03 56.76
CA ARG A 223 -15.01 1.30 57.33
C ARG A 223 -15.82 1.10 58.62
N LYS A 224 -15.21 1.41 59.77
CA LYS A 224 -15.96 1.55 61.01
C LYS A 224 -16.90 2.74 60.81
N TYR A 225 -18.20 2.49 60.80
CA TYR A 225 -19.17 3.56 60.98
C TYR A 225 -18.92 4.14 62.36
N LEU A 226 -18.31 5.33 62.41
CA LEU A 226 -18.36 6.17 63.60
C LEU A 226 -19.78 6.72 63.67
N ASN A 227 -20.51 6.25 64.68
CA ASN A 227 -21.71 6.89 65.17
C ASN A 227 -21.31 8.28 65.66
N ASP A 228 -21.82 9.32 65.02
CA ASP A 228 -21.82 10.66 65.59
C ASP A 228 -23.19 10.87 66.28
N PRO A 229 -23.23 11.16 67.60
CA PRO A 229 -24.48 11.46 68.27
C PRO A 229 -24.85 12.93 68.06
N SER A 230 -26.09 13.20 67.63
CA SER A 230 -26.71 14.52 67.73
C SER A 230 -26.60 15.08 69.16
N PRO A 231 -26.41 16.39 69.29
CA PRO A 231 -27.56 17.25 69.58
C PRO A 231 -27.81 18.32 68.51
#